data_AF-A0A5A7Q7J3-F1
#
_entry.id   AF-A0A5A7Q7J3-F1
#
_cell.length_a   1.000
_cell.length_b   1.000
_cell.length_c   1.000
_cell.angle_alpha   90.00
_cell.angle_beta   90.00
_cell.angle_gamma   90.00
#
_symmetry.space_group_name_H-M   'P 1'
#
loop_
_entity.id
_entity.type
_entity.pdbx_description
1 polymer ?
#
loop_
_entity_poly.entity_id
_entity_poly.type
_entity_poly.pdbx_seq_one_letter_code
_entity_poly.pdbx_strand_id
1 'polypeptide(L)'
;MEGNSTGGGGGGGGGGGNDVELLCKTLQVEHKLFYFDLKENPRGRYLKISEKTSATRSTIIVPSNGIAWFLDLFNYYVNSDEQDVFYFDVGENRRGRFLKISEASVSRNRSTIIVPAGSARDEGWAAFRNILAEINEASGLFILSNQHEQNSEAPDRLVGLSDDVGAGFISSHSSQPTSAAGLNIDRSSDLPPPDDMGNLGVSKVIRADQKKFFFDLGSNNRGHFLRISEVTGSDRSSIILPLSGLKQFHEMVGHFVEITKDRIEGKTGANVRTVDPPQSE
;
A
#
# COMPACT_ATOMS: atom_id res chain seq x y z
N MET A 1 5.06 -33.42 52.38
CA MET A 1 3.76 -32.75 52.24
C MET A 1 4.02 -31.49 51.42
N GLU A 2 4.29 -31.62 50.12
CA GLU A 2 3.33 -31.82 49.02
C GLU A 2 2.22 -30.76 48.99
N GLY A 3 2.17 -30.05 47.87
CA GLY A 3 1.15 -29.06 47.55
C GLY A 3 1.36 -28.45 46.15
N ASN A 4 1.59 -29.31 45.16
CA ASN A 4 1.54 -28.96 43.73
C ASN A 4 0.07 -28.79 43.33
N SER A 5 -0.28 -27.71 42.64
CA SER A 5 -1.61 -27.55 42.03
C SER A 5 -1.48 -26.99 40.63
N THR A 6 -1.26 -27.93 39.72
CA THR A 6 -1.60 -27.88 38.30
C THR A 6 -3.11 -27.89 38.09
N GLY A 7 -3.60 -27.03 37.20
CA GLY A 7 -4.87 -27.17 36.47
C GLY A 7 -4.72 -26.33 35.21
N GLY A 8 -4.57 -26.92 34.01
CA GLY A 8 -5.64 -27.59 33.25
C GLY A 8 -6.37 -26.52 32.43
N GLY A 9 -6.18 -26.33 31.13
CA GLY A 9 -6.12 -27.33 30.07
C GLY A 9 -7.49 -27.39 29.38
N GLY A 10 -7.59 -26.96 28.12
CA GLY A 10 -8.69 -27.37 27.23
C GLY A 10 -9.26 -26.31 26.28
N GLY A 11 -9.15 -26.60 24.97
CA GLY A 11 -9.96 -26.01 23.89
C GLY A 11 -9.10 -25.41 22.77
N GLY A 12 -8.74 -26.08 21.68
CA GLY A 12 -9.45 -27.12 20.93
C GLY A 12 -9.83 -26.55 19.56
N GLY A 13 -9.06 -26.90 18.52
CA GLY A 13 -9.32 -26.51 17.13
C GLY A 13 -8.35 -27.24 16.20
N GLY A 14 -8.77 -28.41 15.73
CA GLY A 14 -7.96 -29.40 15.05
C GLY A 14 -7.42 -29.01 13.67
N GLY A 15 -6.43 -29.78 13.26
CA GLY A 15 -5.83 -29.81 11.93
C GLY A 15 -4.74 -30.85 11.92
N GLY A 16 -5.13 -32.11 11.72
CA GLY A 16 -4.21 -33.24 11.56
C GLY A 16 -3.34 -33.05 10.32
N GLY A 17 -2.03 -33.20 10.51
CA GLY A 17 -1.00 -33.10 9.50
C GLY A 17 0.35 -33.10 10.24
N ASN A 18 1.38 -33.70 9.65
CA ASN A 18 2.72 -33.85 10.24
C ASN A 18 3.48 -32.51 10.32
N ASP A 19 2.81 -31.46 10.76
CA ASP A 19 3.28 -30.09 10.72
C ASP A 19 3.96 -29.76 12.04
N VAL A 20 5.28 -29.64 12.00
CA VAL A 20 6.11 -29.27 13.15
C VAL A 20 6.10 -27.76 13.29
N GLU A 21 5.73 -27.26 14.46
CA GLU A 21 5.82 -25.83 14.77
C GLU A 21 7.26 -25.46 15.13
N LEU A 22 7.83 -24.51 14.38
CA LEU A 22 9.21 -24.07 14.56
C LEU A 22 9.30 -22.81 15.43
N LEU A 23 8.36 -21.89 15.24
CA LEU A 23 8.30 -20.63 15.97
C LEU A 23 6.88 -20.07 15.92
N CYS A 24 6.41 -19.52 17.03
CA CYS A 24 5.18 -18.75 17.13
C CYS A 24 5.49 -17.35 17.69
N LYS A 25 4.93 -16.31 17.07
CA LYS A 25 4.92 -14.94 17.58
C LYS A 25 3.54 -14.33 17.43
N THR A 26 3.22 -13.34 18.25
CA THR A 26 1.96 -12.60 18.18
C THR A 26 2.19 -11.11 18.05
N LEU A 27 1.25 -10.41 17.42
CA LEU A 27 1.24 -8.96 17.30
C LEU A 27 -0.18 -8.45 17.52
N GLN A 28 -0.37 -7.59 18.52
CA GLN A 28 -1.63 -6.90 18.71
C GLN A 28 -1.57 -5.54 18.02
N VAL A 29 -2.56 -5.27 17.15
CA VAL A 29 -2.75 -3.98 16.48
C VAL A 29 -4.20 -3.58 16.66
N GLU A 30 -4.43 -2.44 17.32
CA GLU A 30 -5.76 -1.99 17.70
C GLU A 30 -6.54 -3.10 18.45
N HIS A 31 -7.67 -3.54 17.89
CA HIS A 31 -8.57 -4.57 18.41
C HIS A 31 -8.35 -5.93 17.72
N LYS A 32 -7.26 -6.07 16.95
CA LYS A 32 -6.91 -7.28 16.20
C LYS A 32 -5.68 -7.93 16.81
N LEU A 33 -5.67 -9.26 16.85
CA LEU A 33 -4.53 -10.06 17.26
C LEU A 33 -4.07 -10.93 16.10
N PHE A 34 -2.84 -10.71 15.67
CA PHE A 34 -2.19 -11.50 14.63
C PHE A 34 -1.32 -12.59 15.27
N TYR A 35 -1.40 -13.80 14.74
CA TYR A 35 -0.54 -14.92 15.07
C TYR A 35 0.33 -15.27 13.87
N PHE A 36 1.62 -15.43 14.10
CA PHE A 36 2.61 -15.79 13.10
C PHE A 36 3.23 -17.13 13.51
N ASP A 37 2.84 -18.18 12.82
CA ASP A 37 3.31 -19.53 13.10
C ASP A 37 4.18 -20.01 11.95
N LEU A 38 5.50 -20.08 12.15
CA LEU A 38 6.41 -20.72 11.22
C LEU A 38 6.35 -22.23 11.46
N LYS A 39 5.93 -22.98 10.44
CA LYS A 39 5.75 -24.43 10.50
C LYS A 39 6.52 -25.13 9.39
N GLU A 40 6.79 -26.41 9.59
CA GLU A 40 7.47 -27.29 8.63
C GLU A 40 6.64 -28.56 8.43
N ASN A 41 6.39 -28.91 7.17
CA ASN A 41 5.77 -30.17 6.80
C ASN A 41 6.59 -30.84 5.68
N PRO A 42 6.25 -32.07 5.24
CA PRO A 42 7.01 -32.75 4.19
C PRO A 42 7.11 -32.00 2.85
N ARG A 43 6.26 -30.99 2.60
CA ARG A 43 6.29 -30.13 1.40
C ARG A 43 7.22 -28.92 1.56
N GLY A 44 7.71 -28.66 2.78
CA GLY A 44 8.60 -27.57 3.09
C GLY A 44 8.12 -26.71 4.27
N ARG A 45 8.79 -25.57 4.45
CA ARG A 45 8.46 -24.60 5.50
C ARG A 45 7.47 -23.55 4.98
N TYR A 46 6.61 -23.08 5.86
CA TYR A 46 5.65 -22.03 5.54
C TYR A 46 5.35 -21.19 6.79
N LEU A 47 4.99 -19.93 6.57
CA LEU A 47 4.52 -19.01 7.60
C LEU A 47 2.99 -18.91 7.52
N LYS A 48 2.32 -19.35 8.58
CA LYS A 48 0.88 -19.18 8.75
C LYS A 48 0.63 -17.88 9.48
N ILE A 49 -0.13 -16.97 8.86
CA ILE A 49 -0.50 -15.69 9.46
C ILE A 49 -2.01 -15.71 9.71
N SER A 50 -2.41 -15.78 10.97
CA SER A 50 -3.82 -15.72 11.38
C SER A 50 -4.17 -14.34 11.89
N GLU A 51 -5.23 -13.74 11.39
CA GLU A 51 -5.88 -12.58 12.01
C GLU A 51 -7.04 -13.08 12.89
N LYS A 52 -7.05 -12.68 14.16
CA LYS A 52 -8.17 -12.91 15.08
C LYS A 52 -8.76 -11.57 15.50
N THR A 53 -10.07 -11.44 15.28
CA THR A 53 -10.90 -10.36 15.83
C THR A 53 -11.86 -10.93 16.86
N SER A 54 -12.68 -10.09 17.49
CA SER A 54 -13.74 -10.56 18.38
C SER A 54 -14.80 -11.42 17.69
N ALA A 55 -14.95 -11.26 16.36
CA ALA A 55 -16.02 -11.91 15.61
C ALA A 55 -15.53 -13.07 14.73
N THR A 56 -14.34 -12.93 14.14
CA THR A 56 -13.86 -13.83 13.10
C THR A 56 -12.39 -14.16 13.27
N ARG A 57 -11.99 -15.29 12.68
CA ARG A 57 -10.60 -15.65 12.46
C ARG A 57 -10.39 -15.93 10.99
N SER A 58 -9.45 -15.24 10.38
CA SER A 58 -9.02 -15.49 9.00
C SER A 58 -7.53 -15.84 8.98
N THR A 59 -7.07 -16.49 7.92
CA THR A 59 -5.69 -16.97 7.84
C THR A 59 -5.22 -16.99 6.41
N ILE A 60 -3.96 -16.59 6.21
CA ILE A 60 -3.20 -16.82 5.00
C ILE A 60 -1.99 -17.71 5.30
N ILE A 61 -1.51 -18.44 4.29
CA ILE A 61 -0.39 -19.36 4.35
C ILE A 61 0.64 -18.92 3.30
N VAL A 62 1.75 -18.37 3.77
CA VAL A 62 2.84 -17.87 2.93
C VAL A 62 3.95 -18.93 2.87
N PRO A 63 4.24 -19.52 1.70
CA PRO A 63 5.38 -20.42 1.55
C PRO A 63 6.70 -19.72 1.90
N SER A 64 7.69 -20.45 2.42
CA SER A 64 8.92 -19.82 2.95
C SER A 64 9.69 -18.99 1.91
N ASN A 65 9.65 -19.39 0.64
CA ASN A 65 10.27 -18.64 -0.46
C ASN A 65 9.57 -17.28 -0.74
N GLY A 66 8.30 -17.12 -0.34
CA GLY A 66 7.53 -15.89 -0.54
C GLY A 66 7.64 -14.88 0.60
N ILE A 67 8.16 -15.26 1.78
CA ILE A 67 8.20 -14.39 2.97
C ILE A 67 9.12 -13.19 2.73
N ALA A 68 10.26 -13.37 2.05
CA ALA A 68 11.17 -12.28 1.73
C ALA A 68 10.50 -11.20 0.85
N TRP A 69 9.67 -11.61 -0.11
CA TRP A 69 8.94 -10.65 -0.95
C TRP A 69 7.88 -9.86 -0.18
N PHE A 70 7.28 -10.45 0.87
CA PHE A 70 6.41 -9.70 1.78
C PHE A 70 7.20 -8.63 2.51
N LEU A 71 8.39 -8.97 3.00
CA LEU A 71 9.28 -8.00 3.67
C LEU A 71 9.63 -6.84 2.75
N ASP A 72 10.10 -7.12 1.53
CA ASP A 72 10.46 -6.09 0.54
C ASP A 72 9.28 -5.17 0.21
N LEU A 73 8.09 -5.75 0.09
CA LEU A 73 6.87 -5.01 -0.19
C LEU A 73 6.45 -4.11 0.99
N PHE A 74 6.52 -4.62 2.21
CA PHE A 74 6.24 -3.80 3.40
C PHE A 74 7.30 -2.72 3.58
N ASN A 75 8.56 -3.00 3.28
CA ASN A 75 9.63 -2.01 3.27
C ASN A 75 9.33 -0.86 2.29
N TYR A 76 8.78 -1.17 1.10
CA TYR A 76 8.28 -0.15 0.18
C TYR A 76 7.21 0.73 0.83
N TYR A 77 6.19 0.14 1.49
CA TYR A 77 5.14 0.94 2.14
C TYR A 77 5.62 1.72 3.37
N VAL A 78 6.55 1.17 4.16
CA VAL A 78 7.06 1.79 5.40
C VAL A 78 8.04 2.93 5.09
N ASN A 79 8.91 2.78 4.09
CA ASN A 79 9.91 3.80 3.76
C ASN A 79 9.42 4.82 2.74
N SER A 80 8.15 4.78 2.32
CA SER A 80 7.54 5.77 1.43
C SER A 80 7.22 7.08 2.18
N ASP A 81 8.08 7.55 3.08
CA ASP A 81 7.88 8.78 3.88
C ASP A 81 7.67 10.06 3.01
N GLU A 82 7.82 9.96 1.69
CA GLU A 82 7.58 11.03 0.71
C GLU A 82 6.33 10.84 -0.18
N GLN A 83 5.64 9.71 -0.12
CA GLN A 83 4.39 9.48 -0.89
C GLN A 83 3.22 9.31 0.06
N ASP A 84 2.64 10.44 0.48
CA ASP A 84 1.33 10.44 1.13
C ASP A 84 0.31 9.85 0.12
N VAL A 85 -0.29 8.72 0.49
CA VAL A 85 -1.32 8.10 -0.36
C VAL A 85 -2.65 8.74 -0.01
N PHE A 86 -3.25 9.43 -0.98
CA PHE A 86 -4.59 10.00 -0.84
C PHE A 86 -5.65 8.95 -1.21
N TYR A 87 -6.59 8.75 -0.29
CA TYR A 87 -7.77 7.92 -0.48
C TYR A 87 -8.98 8.80 -0.75
N PHE A 88 -9.77 8.41 -1.74
CA PHE A 88 -10.96 9.12 -2.16
C PHE A 88 -12.17 8.19 -1.97
N ASP A 89 -13.04 8.52 -1.02
CA ASP A 89 -14.25 7.76 -0.73
C ASP A 89 -15.48 8.64 -0.96
N VAL A 90 -16.54 8.10 -1.57
CA VAL A 90 -17.84 8.79 -1.62
C VAL A 90 -18.74 8.21 -0.53
N GLY A 91 -19.31 9.09 0.30
CA GLY A 91 -20.26 8.73 1.35
C GLY A 91 -21.56 9.52 1.26
N GLU A 92 -22.57 9.09 2.02
CA GLU A 92 -23.86 9.76 2.13
C GLU A 92 -24.30 9.85 3.59
N ASN A 93 -24.84 10.99 3.99
CA ASN A 93 -25.43 11.20 5.31
C ASN A 93 -26.70 12.05 5.21
N ARG A 94 -27.36 12.36 6.35
CA ARG A 94 -28.60 13.17 6.38
C ARG A 94 -28.46 14.56 5.74
N ARG A 95 -27.24 15.07 5.56
CA ARG A 95 -26.92 16.36 4.94
C ARG A 95 -26.62 16.23 3.44
N GLY A 96 -26.65 15.01 2.89
CA GLY A 96 -26.38 14.70 1.48
C GLY A 96 -25.10 13.88 1.27
N ARG A 97 -24.73 13.73 -0.01
CA ARG A 97 -23.51 13.03 -0.43
C ARG A 97 -22.26 13.89 -0.20
N PHE A 98 -21.12 13.25 0.04
CA PHE A 98 -19.85 13.91 0.25
C PHE A 98 -18.70 13.06 -0.28
N LEU A 99 -17.67 13.73 -0.81
CA LEU A 99 -16.38 13.13 -1.11
C LEU A 99 -15.50 13.30 0.12
N LYS A 100 -14.89 12.22 0.56
CA LYS A 100 -13.95 12.18 1.68
C LYS A 100 -12.57 11.88 1.12
N ILE A 101 -11.65 12.82 1.33
CA ILE A 101 -10.26 12.70 0.92
C ILE A 101 -9.45 12.48 2.18
N SER A 102 -8.82 11.32 2.32
CA SER A 102 -8.04 10.96 3.50
C SER A 102 -6.60 10.71 3.12
N GLU A 103 -5.69 11.39 3.80
CA GLU A 103 -4.26 11.15 3.71
C GLU A 103 -3.92 9.96 4.62
N ALA A 104 -3.36 8.89 4.04
CA ALA A 104 -2.72 7.85 4.83
C ALA A 104 -1.21 7.90 4.64
N SER A 105 -0.54 8.25 5.72
CA SER A 105 0.88 8.01 5.90
C SER A 105 1.04 6.95 7.00
N VAL A 106 2.08 6.13 6.89
CA VAL A 106 2.46 5.14 7.92
C VAL A 106 2.92 5.85 9.20
N SER A 107 3.38 7.10 9.09
CA SER A 107 4.04 7.85 10.16
C SER A 107 3.29 9.10 10.63
N ARG A 108 2.29 9.60 9.90
CA ARG A 108 1.57 10.85 10.24
C ARG A 108 0.12 10.65 10.67
N ASN A 109 -0.38 11.60 11.48
CA ASN A 109 -1.78 11.66 11.87
C ASN A 109 -2.67 11.78 10.62
N ARG A 110 -3.75 11.01 10.60
CA ARG A 110 -4.73 10.99 9.51
C ARG A 110 -5.33 12.38 9.28
N SER A 111 -4.97 13.03 8.17
CA SER A 111 -5.68 14.20 7.66
C SER A 111 -6.89 13.74 6.86
N THR A 112 -8.07 14.28 7.12
CA THR A 112 -9.27 14.00 6.30
C THR A 112 -9.97 15.30 5.95
N ILE A 113 -10.18 15.53 4.66
CA ILE A 113 -10.99 16.60 4.11
C ILE A 113 -12.31 16.01 3.64
N ILE A 114 -13.41 16.74 3.86
CA ILE A 114 -14.73 16.38 3.36
C ILE A 114 -15.18 17.48 2.40
N VAL A 115 -15.50 17.09 1.17
CA VAL A 115 -16.05 17.95 0.12
C VAL A 115 -17.53 17.58 -0.07
N PRO A 116 -18.48 18.39 0.43
CA PRO A 116 -19.90 18.15 0.21
C PRO A 116 -20.23 18.20 -1.29
N ALA A 117 -21.15 17.36 -1.74
CA ALA A 117 -21.65 17.40 -3.12
C ALA A 117 -22.38 18.72 -3.44
N GLY A 118 -22.86 19.43 -2.41
CA GLY A 118 -23.69 20.63 -2.57
C GLY A 118 -25.19 20.30 -2.63
N SER A 119 -26.03 21.33 -2.64
CA SER A 119 -27.49 21.20 -2.59
C SER A 119 -28.14 20.78 -3.91
N ALA A 120 -27.42 20.87 -5.04
CA ALA A 120 -27.92 20.50 -6.36
C ALA A 120 -26.83 19.78 -7.18
N ARG A 121 -27.19 18.63 -7.78
CA ARG A 121 -26.45 17.91 -8.86
C ARG A 121 -24.91 17.91 -8.78
N ASP A 122 -24.34 17.70 -7.59
CA ASP A 122 -22.89 17.61 -7.36
C ASP A 122 -22.08 18.88 -7.72
N GLU A 123 -22.72 20.06 -7.72
CA GLU A 123 -22.06 21.36 -7.98
C GLU A 123 -20.83 21.59 -7.11
N GLY A 124 -20.85 21.14 -5.85
CA GLY A 124 -19.72 21.27 -4.93
C GLY A 124 -18.48 20.50 -5.38
N TRP A 125 -18.67 19.32 -5.99
CA TRP A 125 -17.57 18.54 -6.55
C TRP A 125 -17.06 19.12 -7.86
N ALA A 126 -17.97 19.63 -8.70
CA ALA A 126 -17.59 20.32 -9.93
C ALA A 126 -16.76 21.58 -9.65
N ALA A 127 -17.15 22.37 -8.64
CA ALA A 127 -16.39 23.52 -8.17
C ALA A 127 -15.01 23.10 -7.64
N PHE A 128 -14.96 22.07 -6.77
CA PHE A 128 -13.70 21.57 -6.24
C PHE A 128 -12.74 21.10 -7.33
N ARG A 129 -13.23 20.34 -8.32
CA ARG A 129 -12.44 19.92 -9.49
C ARG A 129 -11.91 21.11 -10.28
N ASN A 130 -12.75 22.11 -10.56
CA ASN A 130 -12.33 23.28 -11.33
C ASN A 130 -11.23 24.07 -10.60
N ILE A 131 -11.35 24.24 -9.28
CA ILE A 131 -10.31 24.88 -8.46
C ILE A 131 -9.01 24.09 -8.50
N LEU A 132 -9.06 22.75 -8.39
CA LEU A 132 -7.86 21.91 -8.52
C LEU A 132 -7.21 22.02 -9.90
N ALA A 133 -8.01 22.12 -10.97
CA ALA A 133 -7.50 22.33 -12.32
C ALA A 133 -6.80 23.68 -12.45
N GLU A 134 -7.39 24.75 -11.93
CA GLU A 134 -6.79 26.09 -11.90
C GLU A 134 -5.47 26.11 -11.12
N ILE A 135 -5.43 25.48 -9.93
CA ILE A 135 -4.20 25.35 -9.14
C ILE A 135 -3.13 24.57 -9.90
N ASN A 136 -3.51 23.51 -10.61
CA ASN A 136 -2.58 22.70 -11.40
C ASN A 136 -2.03 23.47 -12.61
N GLU A 137 -2.85 24.27 -13.28
CA GLU A 137 -2.39 25.17 -14.34
C GLU A 137 -1.43 26.24 -13.80
N ALA A 138 -1.77 26.84 -12.66
CA ALA A 138 -0.92 27.85 -12.00
C ALA A 138 0.41 27.26 -11.49
N SER A 139 0.41 26.04 -10.95
CA SER A 139 1.63 25.39 -10.47
C SER A 139 2.64 25.11 -11.59
N GLY A 140 2.16 24.83 -12.82
CA GLY A 140 3.01 24.71 -14.00
C GLY A 140 3.82 25.98 -14.31
N LEU A 141 3.27 27.17 -14.01
CA LEU A 141 3.96 28.44 -14.15
C LEU A 141 5.01 28.67 -13.05
N PHE A 142 4.73 28.24 -11.82
CA PHE A 142 5.69 28.31 -10.71
C PHE A 142 6.95 27.45 -10.95
N ILE A 143 6.80 26.29 -11.60
CA ILE A 143 7.94 25.43 -11.96
C ILE A 143 8.83 26.08 -13.02
N LEU A 144 8.26 26.86 -13.94
CA LEU A 144 9.00 27.59 -14.98
C LEU A 144 9.73 28.83 -14.44
N SER A 145 9.14 29.57 -13.49
CA SER A 145 9.79 30.71 -12.85
C SER A 145 11.02 30.31 -12.03
N ASN A 146 10.98 29.18 -11.30
CA ASN A 146 12.11 28.68 -10.52
C ASN A 146 13.31 28.22 -11.38
N GLN A 147 13.11 27.88 -12.66
CA GLN A 147 14.22 27.59 -13.57
C GLN A 147 14.92 28.85 -14.10
N HIS A 148 14.23 30.00 -14.12
CA HIS A 148 14.82 31.26 -14.59
C HIS A 148 15.65 31.97 -13.52
N GLU A 149 15.32 31.81 -12.23
CA GLU A 149 16.09 32.40 -11.12
C GLU A 149 17.38 31.64 -10.78
N GLN A 150 17.53 30.38 -11.18
CA GLN A 150 18.81 29.65 -11.00
C GLN A 150 19.81 29.80 -12.16
N ASN A 151 19.43 30.46 -13.26
CA ASN A 151 20.27 30.51 -14.47
C ASN A 151 20.69 31.93 -14.91
N SER A 152 20.57 32.92 -14.03
CA SER A 152 21.02 34.29 -14.29
C SER A 152 22.20 34.67 -13.39
N GLU A 153 23.34 33.97 -13.55
CA GLU A 153 24.64 34.55 -13.20
C GLU A 153 25.05 35.53 -14.32
N ALA A 154 25.32 36.77 -13.92
CA ALA A 154 25.77 37.85 -14.78
C ALA A 154 27.14 37.55 -15.43
N PRO A 155 27.48 38.27 -16.51
CA PRO A 155 28.85 38.72 -16.66
C PRO A 155 28.95 40.23 -16.80
N ASP A 156 29.80 40.81 -15.95
CA ASP A 156 30.36 42.16 -16.07
C ASP A 156 31.15 42.33 -17.39
N ARG A 157 30.90 43.41 -18.14
CA ARG A 157 31.86 44.53 -18.32
C ARG A 157 31.42 45.62 -19.32
N LEU A 158 31.59 46.86 -18.83
CA LEU A 158 31.91 48.13 -19.50
C LEU A 158 30.82 48.96 -20.21
N VAL A 159 30.40 50.02 -19.50
CA VAL A 159 30.50 51.46 -19.84
C VAL A 159 30.49 51.84 -21.32
N GLY A 160 29.42 52.53 -21.73
CA GLY A 160 29.36 53.34 -22.94
C GLY A 160 28.09 54.17 -22.97
N LEU A 161 28.23 55.48 -22.72
CA LEU A 161 27.20 56.51 -22.73
C LEU A 161 26.46 56.57 -24.08
N SER A 162 25.13 56.77 -24.07
CA SER A 162 24.50 57.82 -24.89
C SER A 162 23.03 57.97 -24.51
N ASP A 163 22.68 59.21 -24.13
CA ASP A 163 21.32 59.75 -24.21
C ASP A 163 20.76 59.56 -25.62
N ASP A 164 19.47 59.25 -25.72
CA ASP A 164 18.62 59.97 -26.68
C ASP A 164 17.13 59.86 -26.31
N VAL A 165 16.51 61.04 -26.24
CA VAL A 165 15.11 61.32 -25.95
C VAL A 165 14.32 61.27 -27.26
N GLY A 166 13.16 60.60 -27.30
CA GLY A 166 12.32 60.61 -28.51
C GLY A 166 10.92 60.03 -28.30
N ALA A 167 9.93 60.89 -28.44
CA ALA A 167 8.51 60.68 -28.20
C ALA A 167 7.79 59.84 -29.27
N GLY A 168 6.64 59.23 -28.92
CA GLY A 168 5.68 58.75 -29.92
C GLY A 168 4.54 57.89 -29.37
N PHE A 169 3.34 58.47 -29.31
CA PHE A 169 2.00 57.84 -29.21
C PHE A 169 1.83 56.74 -30.30
N ILE A 170 0.92 55.73 -30.26
CA ILE A 170 -0.56 55.76 -30.17
C ILE A 170 -1.17 54.32 -29.98
N SER A 171 -2.28 54.25 -29.22
CA SER A 171 -3.53 53.42 -29.30
C SER A 171 -3.61 51.91 -29.63
N SER A 172 -4.24 51.19 -28.68
CA SER A 172 -5.38 50.22 -28.72
C SER A 172 -5.86 49.62 -30.06
N HIS A 173 -6.29 48.33 -30.06
CA HIS A 173 -7.66 47.83 -30.41
C HIS A 173 -7.77 46.26 -30.42
N SER A 174 -8.60 45.76 -29.49
CA SER A 174 -9.61 44.66 -29.51
C SER A 174 -9.72 43.54 -30.60
N SER A 175 -9.71 42.28 -30.12
CA SER A 175 -10.68 41.13 -30.28
C SER A 175 -11.06 40.44 -31.62
N GLN A 176 -10.79 39.10 -31.66
CA GLN A 176 -11.57 37.91 -32.12
C GLN A 176 -12.14 37.82 -33.58
N PRO A 177 -12.67 36.65 -34.08
CA PRO A 177 -12.55 35.21 -33.72
C PRO A 177 -12.38 34.26 -34.96
N THR A 178 -12.20 32.94 -34.79
CA THR A 178 -12.76 31.90 -35.71
C THR A 178 -12.90 30.53 -35.03
N SER A 179 -13.87 29.76 -35.52
CA SER A 179 -14.48 28.52 -35.03
C SER A 179 -14.26 27.34 -35.99
N ALA A 180 -14.22 26.08 -35.51
CA ALA A 180 -14.72 24.89 -36.25
C ALA A 180 -14.80 23.60 -35.41
N ALA A 181 -15.96 22.91 -35.55
CA ALA A 181 -16.33 21.48 -35.47
C ALA A 181 -15.44 20.46 -34.71
N GLY A 182 -15.92 19.48 -33.93
CA GLY A 182 -17.20 18.77 -33.94
C GLY A 182 -16.96 17.28 -34.24
N LEU A 183 -17.01 16.39 -33.23
CA LEU A 183 -17.10 14.93 -33.44
C LEU A 183 -17.89 14.26 -32.30
N ASN A 184 -19.03 13.68 -32.67
CA ASN A 184 -19.77 12.68 -31.91
C ASN A 184 -18.98 11.37 -31.88
N ILE A 185 -18.82 10.76 -30.70
CA ILE A 185 -18.47 9.34 -30.56
C ILE A 185 -19.51 8.70 -29.67
N ASP A 186 -20.38 7.94 -30.33
CA ASP A 186 -21.25 6.93 -29.76
C ASP A 186 -20.37 5.74 -29.35
N ARG A 187 -20.38 5.35 -28.08
CA ARG A 187 -19.77 4.10 -27.61
C ARG A 187 -20.49 3.57 -26.38
N SER A 188 -21.38 2.61 -26.65
CA SER A 188 -21.78 1.54 -25.74
C SER A 188 -20.55 0.86 -25.13
N SER A 189 -20.50 0.80 -23.80
CA SER A 189 -19.73 -0.22 -23.09
C SER A 189 -20.32 -0.42 -21.70
N ASP A 190 -20.78 -1.65 -21.48
CA ASP A 190 -21.18 -2.23 -20.20
C ASP A 190 -20.28 -1.78 -19.06
N LEU A 191 -20.88 -1.12 -18.07
CA LEU A 191 -20.23 -0.81 -16.80
C LEU A 191 -20.38 -2.03 -15.87
N PRO A 192 -19.29 -2.49 -15.21
CA PRO A 192 -19.42 -3.44 -14.11
C PRO A 192 -20.19 -2.79 -12.94
N PRO A 193 -20.81 -3.60 -12.06
CA PRO A 193 -21.68 -3.10 -10.99
C PRO A 193 -20.96 -2.12 -10.03
N PRO A 194 -21.70 -1.22 -9.36
CA PRO A 194 -21.14 -0.01 -8.73
C PRO A 194 -20.34 -0.23 -7.43
N ASP A 195 -20.14 -1.48 -6.99
CA ASP A 195 -19.58 -1.76 -5.67
C ASP A 195 -18.04 -1.89 -5.63
N ASP A 196 -17.36 -1.83 -6.78
CA ASP A 196 -15.88 -1.93 -6.87
C ASP A 196 -15.21 -0.60 -7.28
N MET A 197 -15.94 0.52 -7.30
CA MET A 197 -15.46 1.79 -7.86
C MET A 197 -14.65 2.68 -6.89
N GLY A 198 -14.28 2.17 -5.72
CA GLY A 198 -13.48 2.88 -4.70
C GLY A 198 -12.03 2.43 -4.56
N ASN A 199 -11.59 1.37 -5.26
CA ASN A 199 -10.30 0.72 -5.00
C ASN A 199 -9.22 1.10 -6.02
N LEU A 200 -9.08 2.40 -6.35
CA LEU A 200 -7.98 2.92 -7.17
C LEU A 200 -6.65 3.05 -6.38
N GLY A 201 -6.46 2.22 -5.34
CA GLY A 201 -5.19 2.07 -4.66
C GLY A 201 -4.28 1.14 -5.46
N VAL A 202 -2.99 1.45 -5.51
CA VAL A 202 -1.91 0.63 -6.08
C VAL A 202 -1.95 -0.82 -5.55
N SER A 203 -2.71 -1.69 -6.22
CA SER A 203 -2.77 -3.11 -5.91
C SER A 203 -1.47 -3.76 -6.39
N LYS A 204 -0.75 -4.39 -5.47
CA LYS A 204 0.50 -5.12 -5.77
C LYS A 204 0.24 -6.62 -5.67
N VAL A 205 0.94 -7.41 -6.49
CA VAL A 205 0.75 -8.87 -6.57
C VAL A 205 2.07 -9.59 -6.38
N ILE A 206 2.09 -10.57 -5.47
CA ILE A 206 3.19 -11.51 -5.28
C ILE A 206 2.72 -12.89 -5.70
N ARG A 207 3.60 -13.66 -6.36
CA ARG A 207 3.33 -15.07 -6.71
C ARG A 207 4.37 -15.95 -6.04
N ALA A 208 3.94 -16.86 -5.18
CA ALA A 208 4.80 -17.84 -4.53
C ALA A 208 4.19 -19.23 -4.71
N ASP A 209 4.95 -20.15 -5.30
CA ASP A 209 4.49 -21.46 -5.74
C ASP A 209 3.21 -21.36 -6.60
N GLN A 210 2.14 -22.06 -6.20
CA GLN A 210 0.83 -22.03 -6.85
C GLN A 210 -0.10 -20.95 -6.28
N LYS A 211 0.40 -20.08 -5.38
CA LYS A 211 -0.39 -19.07 -4.67
C LYS A 211 -0.14 -17.69 -5.25
N LYS A 212 -1.21 -16.90 -5.33
CA LYS A 212 -1.16 -15.47 -5.65
C LYS A 212 -1.57 -14.68 -4.42
N PHE A 213 -0.80 -13.65 -4.07
CA PHE A 213 -1.10 -12.74 -2.99
C PHE A 213 -1.39 -11.35 -3.56
N PHE A 214 -2.55 -10.80 -3.24
CA PHE A 214 -2.96 -9.46 -3.63
C PHE A 214 -2.90 -8.54 -2.42
N PHE A 215 -2.29 -7.38 -2.61
CA PHE A 215 -2.08 -6.37 -1.58
C PHE A 215 -2.87 -5.14 -1.97
N ASP A 216 -4.06 -5.01 -1.39
CA ASP A 216 -5.01 -3.94 -1.71
C ASP A 216 -5.06 -2.94 -0.56
N LEU A 217 -4.68 -1.70 -0.84
CA LEU A 217 -4.90 -0.60 0.09
C LEU A 217 -6.38 -0.21 0.07
N GLY A 218 -7.00 -0.12 1.25
CA GLY A 218 -8.38 0.29 1.42
C GLY A 218 -8.58 1.31 2.54
N SER A 219 -9.76 1.94 2.53
CA SER A 219 -10.20 2.94 3.51
C SER A 219 -11.60 2.57 4.00
N ASN A 220 -11.88 2.80 5.28
CA ASN A 220 -13.23 2.75 5.82
C ASN A 220 -13.41 3.76 6.97
N ASN A 221 -14.56 3.73 7.66
CA ASN A 221 -14.85 4.63 8.77
C ASN A 221 -13.88 4.47 9.97
N ARG A 222 -13.26 3.29 10.10
CA ARG A 222 -12.34 2.95 11.20
C ARG A 222 -10.91 3.39 10.88
N GLY A 223 -10.56 3.51 9.61
CA GLY A 223 -9.25 3.97 9.16
C GLY A 223 -8.81 3.29 7.86
N HIS A 224 -7.53 3.44 7.57
CA HIS A 224 -6.87 2.83 6.42
C HIS A 224 -6.33 1.45 6.77
N PHE A 225 -6.37 0.55 5.80
CA PHE A 225 -5.91 -0.82 5.98
C PHE A 225 -5.27 -1.35 4.70
N LEU A 226 -4.42 -2.36 4.87
CA LEU A 226 -3.92 -3.19 3.80
C LEU A 226 -4.63 -4.55 3.88
N ARG A 227 -5.41 -4.88 2.85
CA ARG A 227 -5.99 -6.21 2.69
C ARG A 227 -5.01 -7.09 1.95
N ILE A 228 -4.62 -8.19 2.57
CA ILE A 228 -3.73 -9.20 1.97
C ILE A 228 -4.60 -10.42 1.65
N SER A 229 -4.88 -10.63 0.38
CA SER A 229 -5.65 -11.79 -0.10
C SER A 229 -4.73 -12.87 -0.62
N GLU A 230 -4.86 -14.09 -0.13
CA GLU A 230 -4.28 -15.30 -0.72
C GLU A 230 -5.30 -15.96 -1.66
N VAL A 231 -4.87 -16.30 -2.87
CA VAL A 231 -5.68 -17.02 -3.86
C VAL A 231 -4.92 -18.28 -4.31
N THR A 232 -5.56 -19.44 -4.14
CA THR A 232 -5.05 -20.75 -4.59
C THR A 232 -6.16 -21.51 -5.30
N GLY A 233 -6.08 -21.65 -6.63
CA GLY A 233 -7.17 -22.25 -7.40
C GLY A 233 -8.47 -21.45 -7.25
N SER A 234 -9.54 -22.11 -6.77
CA SER A 234 -10.82 -21.48 -6.43
C SER A 234 -10.85 -20.87 -5.03
N ASP A 235 -9.92 -21.24 -4.16
CA ASP A 235 -9.95 -20.85 -2.77
C ASP A 235 -9.33 -19.46 -2.59
N ARG A 236 -10.01 -18.63 -1.81
CA ARG A 236 -9.58 -17.29 -1.46
C ARG A 236 -9.72 -17.06 0.03
N SER A 237 -8.65 -16.60 0.67
CA SER A 237 -8.66 -16.14 2.05
C SER A 237 -8.01 -14.77 2.13
N SER A 238 -8.31 -14.00 3.17
CA SER A 238 -7.69 -12.68 3.34
C SER A 238 -7.55 -12.30 4.80
N ILE A 239 -6.49 -11.57 5.10
CA ILE A 239 -6.33 -10.82 6.35
C ILE A 239 -6.35 -9.31 6.06
N ILE A 240 -6.69 -8.51 7.07
CA ILE A 240 -6.82 -7.07 7.01
C ILE A 240 -5.94 -6.45 8.10
N LEU A 241 -4.81 -5.89 7.67
CA LEU A 241 -3.84 -5.20 8.51
C LEU A 241 -4.16 -3.71 8.59
N PRO A 242 -4.50 -3.15 9.77
CA PRO A 242 -4.57 -1.70 9.94
C PRO A 242 -3.21 -1.07 9.62
N LEU A 243 -3.19 0.03 8.86
CA LEU A 243 -1.92 0.68 8.49
C LEU A 243 -1.16 1.23 9.71
N SER A 244 -1.87 1.52 10.80
CA SER A 244 -1.31 1.90 12.11
C SER A 244 -0.33 0.85 12.68
N GLY A 245 -0.48 -0.42 12.29
CA GLY A 245 0.39 -1.53 12.71
C GLY A 245 1.39 -2.00 11.65
N LEU A 246 1.49 -1.31 10.50
CA LEU A 246 2.26 -1.79 9.37
C LEU A 246 3.75 -1.91 9.68
N LYS A 247 4.31 -0.95 10.41
CA LYS A 247 5.74 -0.96 10.79
C LYS A 247 6.07 -2.14 11.70
N GLN A 248 5.26 -2.40 12.74
CA GLN A 248 5.49 -3.54 13.63
C GLN A 248 5.27 -4.86 12.90
N PHE A 249 4.32 -4.91 11.94
CA PHE A 249 4.10 -6.08 11.10
C PHE A 249 5.31 -6.34 10.18
N HIS A 250 5.87 -5.28 9.58
CA HIS A 250 7.11 -5.35 8.78
C HIS A 250 8.28 -5.90 9.61
N GLU A 251 8.53 -5.34 10.79
CA GLU A 251 9.57 -5.82 11.72
C GLU A 251 9.35 -7.28 12.11
N MET A 252 8.10 -7.67 12.39
CA MET A 252 7.74 -9.04 12.71
C MET A 252 8.09 -10.01 11.59
N VAL A 253 7.72 -9.67 10.35
CA VAL A 253 8.05 -10.48 9.16
C VAL A 253 9.56 -10.53 8.93
N GLY A 254 10.28 -9.44 9.21
CA GLY A 254 11.75 -9.37 9.15
C GLY A 254 12.42 -10.45 9.98
N HIS A 255 11.98 -10.63 11.23
CA HIS A 255 12.48 -11.71 12.10
C HIS A 255 12.28 -13.11 11.50
N PHE A 256 11.18 -13.36 10.79
CA PHE A 256 10.95 -14.65 10.13
C PHE A 256 11.83 -14.83 8.88
N VAL A 257 12.16 -13.76 8.16
CA VAL A 257 13.10 -13.82 7.04
C VAL A 257 14.51 -14.20 7.52
N GLU A 258 14.98 -13.60 8.61
CA GLU A 258 16.29 -13.93 9.21
C GLU A 258 16.37 -15.41 9.60
N ILE A 259 15.38 -15.88 10.36
CA ILE A 259 15.32 -17.27 10.83
C ILE A 259 15.21 -18.27 9.68
N THR A 260 14.52 -17.90 8.60
CA THR A 260 14.39 -18.78 7.43
C THR A 260 15.68 -18.86 6.62
N LYS A 261 16.51 -17.80 6.61
CA LYS A 261 17.85 -17.78 5.99
C LYS A 261 18.88 -18.61 6.77
N ASP A 262 19.02 -18.36 8.07
CA ASP A 262 20.07 -18.99 8.91
C ASP A 262 19.96 -20.54 8.95
N ARG A 263 18.75 -21.07 8.82
CA ARG A 263 18.51 -22.52 8.81
C ARG A 263 18.63 -23.22 7.46
N ILE A 264 18.76 -22.48 6.35
CA ILE A 264 19.09 -23.04 5.03
C ILE A 264 20.59 -23.31 4.96
N GLU A 265 21.40 -22.42 5.53
CA GLU A 265 22.86 -22.55 5.54
C GLU A 265 23.35 -23.58 6.56
N GLY A 266 22.66 -23.75 7.69
CA GLY A 266 23.00 -24.74 8.73
C GLY A 266 22.72 -26.22 8.41
N LYS A 267 22.19 -26.57 7.22
CA LYS A 267 21.83 -27.95 6.83
C LYS A 267 22.55 -28.48 5.58
N THR A 268 23.58 -27.77 5.11
CA THR A 268 24.50 -28.26 4.05
C THR A 268 25.82 -28.81 4.60
N GLY A 269 25.86 -29.20 5.87
CA GLY A 269 26.90 -30.07 6.39
C GLY A 269 26.69 -31.48 5.85
N ALA A 270 27.36 -31.80 4.75
CA ALA A 270 27.36 -33.10 4.10
C ALA A 270 27.51 -34.23 5.13
N ASN A 271 26.50 -35.10 5.22
CA ASN A 271 26.61 -36.36 5.95
C ASN A 271 27.43 -37.32 5.05
N VAL A 272 28.74 -37.09 5.00
CA VAL A 272 29.68 -38.04 4.39
C VAL A 272 29.75 -39.24 5.34
N ARG A 273 28.94 -40.25 5.06
CA ARG A 273 29.19 -41.60 5.56
C ARG A 273 30.42 -42.11 4.81
N THR A 274 31.58 -42.00 5.43
CA THR A 274 32.78 -42.72 5.02
C THR A 274 32.45 -44.21 5.08
N VAL A 275 32.43 -44.88 3.94
CA VAL A 275 32.33 -46.34 3.87
C VAL A 275 33.77 -46.84 3.95
N ASP A 276 34.10 -47.61 4.99
CA ASP A 276 35.45 -48.18 5.15
C ASP A 276 35.80 -49.09 3.96
N PRO A 277 37.06 -49.10 3.50
CA PRO A 277 37.48 -49.92 2.38
C PRO A 277 37.51 -51.42 2.76
N PRO A 278 37.22 -52.32 1.80
CA PRO A 278 37.22 -53.75 2.06
C PRO A 278 38.64 -54.24 2.36
N GLN A 279 38.79 -54.98 3.45
CA GLN A 279 40.03 -55.71 3.74
C GLN A 279 40.15 -56.89 2.77
N SER A 280 41.23 -56.93 2.00
CA SER A 280 41.65 -58.11 1.24
C SER A 280 42.54 -58.98 2.13
N GLU A 281 42.19 -60.27 2.22
CA GLU A 281 43.02 -61.37 2.74
C GLU A 281 44.35 -61.52 1.98
#